data_AF-A0A9P0BEK1-F1
#
_entry.id   AF-A0A9P0BEK1-F1
#
_cell.length_a   1.000
_cell.length_b   1.000
_cell.length_c   1.000
_cell.angle_alpha   90.00
_cell.angle_beta   90.00
_cell.angle_gamma   90.00
#
_symmetry.space_group_name_H-M   'P 1'
#
loop_
_entity.id
_entity.type
_entity.pdbx_description
1 polymer ?
#
loop_
_entity_poly.entity_id
_entity_poly.type
_entity_poly.pdbx_seq_one_letter_code
_entity_poly.pdbx_strand_id
1 'polypeptide(L)'
;MSNLKELFLNYNEMKTIGKELLGNLENLHLLSLRGNYIVSIHEKAFTKLVNLRELNLYENRIVRLEPTVFSSFKLVSKLYIGNNPFKYIAKQVFTNMENLKSLNMEGIEIYNIDINMFQTLQNLESVYFKKYSYCSYAPNVPRCRPLSDGISSQNQLLYKPILRYSTWAICICTCVTNLMVLSGRYIFRDENKSLSLVIRNLAVSDFFMGLYLLMIAIHDVKYRDNYNTEAYNWIKSWGCTLTGMMGMISSEVSVLLLLFMSIDRFLLIAIPFGRYGSLSVKETTLVLILIWGFGISIAIIPTLEFYSSTRFYGVNGLCFPLFIDDPYFIGWEFSAIIFIGINAFSLIITAIVYVGMFVSIWKTRNATTIPIKDFDIAIRFFFIVLTDTICWLPIIITKACAYLGHEISADVYGWLIVFILPINSALNPILYTFTIPRYRAHLYRVPINAIESGINRAKRSPHGSADTGSMQLTHRNGPSIKIVTNNF
;
A
#
# COMPACT_ATOMS: atom_id res chain seq x y z
N MET A 1 56.32 -12.41 15.80
CA MET A 1 55.24 -12.26 14.80
C MET A 1 55.17 -10.84 14.22
N SER A 2 56.27 -10.09 14.20
CA SER A 2 56.29 -8.67 13.79
C SER A 2 56.00 -8.42 12.31
N ASN A 3 55.98 -9.44 11.45
CA ASN A 3 55.71 -9.30 10.01
C ASN A 3 54.30 -9.72 9.59
N LEU A 4 53.43 -10.12 10.53
CA LEU A 4 52.09 -10.59 10.19
C LEU A 4 51.23 -9.44 9.67
N LYS A 5 50.75 -9.56 8.42
CA LYS A 5 49.91 -8.56 7.76
C LYS A 5 48.43 -8.91 7.76
N GLU A 6 48.10 -10.19 7.72
CA GLU A 6 46.72 -10.65 7.64
C GLU A 6 46.51 -11.77 8.66
N LEU A 7 45.41 -11.68 9.41
CA LEU A 7 45.06 -12.64 10.44
C LEU A 7 43.58 -13.01 10.29
N PHE A 8 43.33 -14.28 9.98
CA PHE A 8 42.00 -14.85 9.87
C PHE A 8 41.76 -15.82 11.03
N LEU A 9 40.81 -15.47 11.89
CA LEU A 9 40.36 -16.25 13.04
C LEU A 9 38.85 -16.53 12.93
N ASN A 10 38.35 -16.66 11.71
CA ASN A 10 36.93 -16.87 11.43
C ASN A 10 36.43 -18.21 11.96
N TYR A 11 35.16 -18.27 12.37
CA TYR A 11 34.47 -19.50 12.76
C TYR A 11 35.19 -20.29 13.86
N ASN A 12 35.73 -19.57 14.85
CA ASN A 12 36.26 -20.15 16.07
C ASN A 12 35.30 -19.90 17.25
N GLU A 13 35.71 -20.29 18.45
CA GLU A 13 34.89 -20.15 19.66
C GLU A 13 35.27 -18.95 20.53
N MET A 14 35.84 -17.91 19.94
CA MET A 14 36.30 -16.75 20.71
C MET A 14 35.12 -16.03 21.35
N LYS A 15 35.20 -15.78 22.67
CA LYS A 15 34.14 -15.11 23.45
C LYS A 15 34.46 -13.66 23.79
N THR A 16 35.74 -13.30 23.85
CA THR A 16 36.20 -11.97 24.24
C THR A 16 37.45 -11.57 23.47
N ILE A 17 37.64 -10.26 23.27
CA ILE A 17 38.92 -9.70 22.81
C ILE A 17 39.53 -8.91 23.97
N GLY A 18 40.55 -9.49 24.61
CA GLY A 18 41.29 -8.87 25.69
C GLY A 18 42.28 -7.80 25.23
N LYS A 19 42.74 -6.96 26.17
CA LYS A 19 43.68 -5.85 25.91
C LYS A 19 44.97 -6.28 25.22
N GLU A 20 45.58 -7.37 25.68
CA GLU A 20 46.92 -7.80 25.24
C GLU A 20 46.89 -8.82 24.09
N LEU A 21 45.70 -9.33 23.72
CA LEU A 21 45.56 -10.42 22.74
C LEU A 21 46.19 -10.07 21.37
N LEU A 22 46.05 -8.80 20.97
CA LEU A 22 46.50 -8.29 19.67
C LEU A 22 47.65 -7.28 19.83
N GLY A 23 48.23 -7.17 21.03
CA GLY A 23 49.15 -6.08 21.40
C GLY A 23 50.46 -6.03 20.60
N ASN A 24 50.90 -7.15 20.02
CA ASN A 24 52.16 -7.26 19.28
C ASN A 24 51.99 -7.25 17.75
N LEU A 25 50.79 -6.95 17.24
CA LEU A 25 50.43 -7.05 15.82
C LEU A 25 50.40 -5.68 15.12
N GLU A 26 51.40 -4.83 15.37
CA GLU A 26 51.42 -3.44 14.87
C GLU A 26 51.42 -3.32 13.33
N ASN A 27 51.93 -4.35 12.63
CA ASN A 27 51.99 -4.41 11.17
C ASN A 27 50.77 -5.08 10.51
N LEU A 28 49.73 -5.38 11.28
CA LEU A 28 48.53 -6.04 10.77
C LEU A 28 47.70 -5.04 9.94
N HIS A 29 47.31 -5.47 8.74
CA HIS A 29 46.50 -4.75 7.78
C HIS A 29 45.06 -5.28 7.72
N LEU A 30 44.88 -6.60 7.91
CA LEU A 30 43.57 -7.24 7.90
C LEU A 30 43.41 -8.13 9.13
N LEU A 31 42.31 -7.92 9.86
CA LEU A 31 41.88 -8.78 10.95
C LEU A 31 40.46 -9.26 10.69
N SER A 32 40.29 -10.57 10.61
CA SER A 32 38.97 -11.18 10.47
C SER A 32 38.68 -12.12 11.64
N LEU A 33 37.58 -11.84 12.34
CA LEU A 33 37.06 -12.55 13.51
C LEU A 33 35.59 -12.96 13.27
N ARG A 34 35.20 -13.11 11.99
CA ARG A 34 33.82 -13.39 11.58
C ARG A 34 33.33 -14.70 12.18
N GLY A 35 32.05 -14.77 12.57
CA GLY A 35 31.44 -16.05 12.94
C GLY A 35 31.97 -16.63 14.25
N ASN A 36 32.35 -15.78 15.20
CA ASN A 36 32.76 -16.20 16.54
C ASN A 36 31.61 -15.93 17.55
N TYR A 37 31.88 -16.11 18.85
CA TYR A 37 30.93 -15.85 19.93
C TYR A 37 31.31 -14.61 20.74
N ILE A 38 31.94 -13.62 20.11
CA ILE A 38 32.51 -12.47 20.82
C ILE A 38 31.37 -11.64 21.42
N VAL A 39 31.35 -11.52 22.75
CA VAL A 39 30.35 -10.74 23.50
C VAL A 39 30.93 -9.39 23.93
N SER A 40 32.22 -9.35 24.30
CA SER A 40 32.89 -8.15 24.79
C SER A 40 34.25 -7.93 24.13
N ILE A 41 34.53 -6.66 23.84
CA ILE A 41 35.80 -6.17 23.32
C ILE A 41 36.31 -5.17 24.34
N HIS A 42 37.51 -5.38 24.86
CA HIS A 42 38.13 -4.41 25.77
C HIS A 42 38.38 -3.09 25.03
N GLU A 43 38.11 -1.94 25.66
CA GLU A 43 38.29 -0.59 25.08
C GLU A 43 39.69 -0.31 24.47
N LYS A 44 40.72 -1.07 24.88
CA LYS A 44 42.11 -0.91 24.43
C LYS A 44 42.60 -2.05 23.53
N ALA A 45 41.72 -3.00 23.18
CA ALA A 45 42.07 -4.20 22.43
C ALA A 45 42.73 -3.92 21.07
N PHE A 46 42.37 -2.81 20.42
CA PHE A 46 42.86 -2.46 19.08
C PHE A 46 43.87 -1.30 19.07
N THR A 47 44.31 -0.81 20.23
CA THR A 47 45.17 0.38 20.35
C THR A 47 46.50 0.25 19.62
N LYS A 48 47.03 -0.97 19.52
CA LYS A 48 48.30 -1.29 18.85
C LYS A 48 48.17 -1.56 17.34
N LEU A 49 46.96 -1.75 16.82
CA LEU A 49 46.70 -2.05 15.41
C LEU A 49 46.68 -0.78 14.54
N VAL A 50 47.75 0.00 14.59
CA VAL A 50 47.83 1.32 13.95
C VAL A 50 47.83 1.27 12.42
N ASN A 51 48.22 0.13 11.82
CA ASN A 51 48.26 -0.08 10.38
C ASN A 51 47.04 -0.82 9.82
N LEU A 52 46.02 -1.08 10.65
CA LEU A 52 44.86 -1.86 10.24
C LEU A 52 44.04 -1.11 9.18
N ARG A 53 43.67 -1.83 8.13
CA ARG A 53 42.90 -1.33 6.97
C ARG A 53 41.53 -2.00 6.86
N GLU A 54 41.40 -3.23 7.33
CA GLU A 54 40.18 -4.01 7.25
C GLU A 54 39.94 -4.76 8.57
N LEU A 55 38.76 -4.56 9.17
CA LEU A 55 38.31 -5.28 10.36
C LEU A 55 36.98 -5.95 10.10
N ASN A 56 36.92 -7.26 10.31
CA ASN A 56 35.69 -8.03 10.20
C ASN A 56 35.30 -8.65 11.56
N LEU A 57 34.23 -8.11 12.16
CA LEU A 57 33.57 -8.58 13.38
C LEU A 57 32.15 -9.11 13.08
N TYR A 58 31.83 -9.36 11.81
CA TYR A 58 30.52 -9.80 11.35
C TYR A 58 30.13 -11.15 11.98
N GLU A 59 28.83 -11.40 12.19
CA GLU A 59 28.32 -12.65 12.80
C GLU A 59 28.99 -12.94 14.15
N ASN A 60 28.79 -12.07 15.13
CA ASN A 60 29.26 -12.26 16.51
C ASN A 60 28.10 -12.01 17.50
N ARG A 61 28.39 -11.88 18.80
CA ARG A 61 27.40 -11.65 19.86
C ARG A 61 27.62 -10.32 20.60
N ILE A 62 28.17 -9.33 19.90
CA ILE A 62 28.53 -8.05 20.50
C ILE A 62 27.26 -7.24 20.75
N VAL A 63 27.08 -6.81 22.00
CA VAL A 63 25.88 -6.07 22.43
C VAL A 63 26.13 -4.55 22.46
N ARG A 64 27.38 -4.14 22.72
CA ARG A 64 27.80 -2.75 22.84
C ARG A 64 29.25 -2.58 22.39
N LEU A 65 29.57 -1.38 21.89
CA LEU A 65 30.93 -0.94 21.63
C LEU A 65 31.25 0.23 22.55
N GLU A 66 32.39 0.17 23.23
CA GLU A 66 32.87 1.31 24.01
C GLU A 66 33.24 2.46 23.07
N PRO A 67 32.94 3.73 23.41
CA PRO A 67 33.19 4.87 22.53
C PRO A 67 34.62 5.00 21.99
N THR A 68 35.60 4.49 22.73
CA THR A 68 37.04 4.59 22.43
C THR A 68 37.61 3.35 21.73
N VAL A 69 36.81 2.30 21.51
CA VAL A 69 37.28 0.99 21.03
C VAL A 69 37.98 1.07 19.66
N PHE A 70 37.55 1.99 18.80
CA PHE A 70 38.12 2.23 17.46
C PHE A 70 38.96 3.51 17.38
N SER A 71 39.40 4.04 18.52
CA SER A 71 40.15 5.31 18.57
C SER A 71 41.47 5.30 17.78
N SER A 72 42.08 4.13 17.57
CA SER A 72 43.32 3.94 16.78
C SER A 72 43.09 3.77 15.27
N PHE A 73 41.85 3.65 14.79
CA PHE A 73 41.50 3.29 13.41
C PHE A 73 41.58 4.43 12.41
N LYS A 74 42.74 5.08 12.32
CA LYS A 74 42.98 6.16 11.36
C LYS A 74 43.07 5.67 9.91
N LEU A 75 43.52 4.44 9.68
CA LEU A 75 43.75 3.87 8.34
C LEU A 75 42.70 2.83 7.92
N VAL A 76 41.72 2.53 8.78
CA VAL A 76 40.70 1.52 8.48
C VAL A 76 39.80 2.04 7.36
N SER A 77 39.78 1.28 6.27
CA SER A 77 39.00 1.56 5.07
C SER A 77 37.74 0.70 4.95
N LYS A 78 37.72 -0.47 5.60
CA LYS A 78 36.58 -1.38 5.59
C LYS A 78 36.30 -1.91 6.99
N LEU A 79 35.04 -1.80 7.40
CA LEU A 79 34.56 -2.28 8.70
C LEU A 79 33.30 -3.10 8.51
N TYR A 80 33.30 -4.33 9.03
CA TYR A 80 32.13 -5.20 9.05
C TYR A 80 31.75 -5.49 10.50
N ILE A 81 30.59 -4.99 10.93
CA ILE A 81 30.03 -5.19 12.27
C ILE A 81 28.62 -5.78 12.24
N GLY A 82 28.07 -6.03 11.05
CA GLY A 82 26.74 -6.61 10.87
C GLY A 82 26.54 -7.96 11.56
N ASN A 83 25.27 -8.37 11.70
CA ASN A 83 24.82 -9.57 12.38
C ASN A 83 25.39 -9.68 13.81
N ASN A 84 25.26 -8.61 14.56
CA ASN A 84 25.53 -8.55 15.99
C ASN A 84 24.30 -7.99 16.72
N PRO A 85 23.97 -8.49 17.93
CA PRO A 85 22.80 -8.07 18.70
C PRO A 85 23.04 -6.72 19.42
N PHE A 86 23.46 -5.70 18.68
CA PHE A 86 23.71 -4.37 19.23
C PHE A 86 22.42 -3.78 19.79
N LYS A 87 22.47 -3.28 21.02
CA LYS A 87 21.39 -2.49 21.62
C LYS A 87 21.48 -1.01 21.23
N TYR A 88 22.70 -0.49 21.17
CA TYR A 88 22.94 0.90 20.79
C TYR A 88 24.40 1.08 20.35
N ILE A 89 24.61 1.81 19.25
CA ILE A 89 25.92 2.21 18.74
C ILE A 89 25.97 3.73 18.74
N ALA A 90 26.81 4.27 19.61
CA ALA A 90 26.99 5.71 19.77
C ALA A 90 27.84 6.28 18.63
N LYS A 91 27.54 7.50 18.16
CA LYS A 91 28.30 8.15 17.08
C LYS A 91 29.80 8.27 17.37
N GLN A 92 30.17 8.39 18.66
CA GLN A 92 31.54 8.56 19.12
C GLN A 92 32.47 7.42 18.69
N VAL A 93 31.91 6.20 18.53
CA VAL A 93 32.65 5.01 18.07
C VAL A 93 33.32 5.24 16.71
N PHE A 94 32.75 6.10 15.85
CA PHE A 94 33.22 6.32 14.48
C PHE A 94 34.01 7.63 14.28
N THR A 95 34.22 8.42 15.34
CA THR A 95 34.77 9.79 15.25
C THR A 95 36.14 9.85 14.55
N ASN A 96 37.00 8.85 14.78
CA ASN A 96 38.38 8.84 14.27
C ASN A 96 38.55 8.06 12.94
N MET A 97 37.45 7.61 12.33
CA MET A 97 37.47 6.74 11.14
C MET A 97 37.41 7.53 9.82
N GLU A 98 38.30 8.51 9.66
CA GLU A 98 38.32 9.44 8.53
C GLU A 98 38.50 8.75 7.16
N ASN A 99 39.18 7.61 7.11
CA ASN A 99 39.48 6.87 5.88
C ASN A 99 38.48 5.74 5.59
N LEU A 100 37.38 5.63 6.34
CA LEU A 100 36.41 4.56 6.17
C LEU A 100 35.64 4.73 4.86
N LYS A 101 35.80 3.75 3.96
CA LYS A 101 35.15 3.72 2.63
C LYS A 101 33.99 2.74 2.56
N SER A 102 34.03 1.66 3.32
CA SER A 102 33.00 0.62 3.31
C SER A 102 32.59 0.23 4.73
N LEU A 103 31.30 0.35 5.04
CA LEU A 103 30.73 0.00 6.34
C LEU A 103 29.59 -1.00 6.17
N ASN A 104 29.77 -2.23 6.68
CA ASN A 104 28.72 -3.23 6.71
C ASN A 104 28.08 -3.30 8.10
N MET A 105 26.78 -2.95 8.14
CA MET A 105 25.89 -2.97 9.30
C MET A 105 24.62 -3.78 9.02
N GLU A 106 24.71 -4.76 8.13
CA GLU A 106 23.61 -5.68 7.83
C GLU A 106 23.13 -6.38 9.11
N GLY A 107 21.83 -6.64 9.24
CA GLY A 107 21.26 -7.26 10.43
C GLY A 107 21.15 -6.35 11.67
N ILE A 108 21.61 -5.10 11.61
CA ILE A 108 21.44 -4.12 12.70
C ILE A 108 20.22 -3.25 12.41
N GLU A 109 19.38 -3.04 13.43
CA GLU A 109 18.22 -2.15 13.36
C GLU A 109 18.64 -0.68 13.44
N ILE A 110 17.99 0.19 12.65
CA ILE A 110 18.39 1.60 12.56
C ILE A 110 18.24 2.36 13.88
N TYR A 111 17.26 2.00 14.71
CA TYR A 111 17.05 2.63 16.03
C TYR A 111 18.12 2.26 17.06
N ASN A 112 18.92 1.22 16.79
CA ASN A 112 20.09 0.86 17.58
C ASN A 112 21.34 1.63 17.15
N ILE A 113 21.24 2.59 16.22
CA ILE A 113 22.36 3.36 15.68
C ILE A 113 22.08 4.85 15.87
N ASP A 114 23.05 5.62 16.37
CA ASP A 114 22.99 7.07 16.29
C ASP A 114 23.22 7.52 14.84
N ILE A 115 22.14 7.80 14.11
CA ILE A 115 22.15 8.22 12.69
C ILE A 115 23.04 9.43 12.40
N ASN A 116 23.37 10.26 13.40
CA ASN A 116 24.26 11.39 13.20
C ASN A 116 25.72 10.97 12.94
N MET A 117 26.07 9.69 13.17
CA MET A 117 27.39 9.15 12.80
C MET A 117 27.70 9.27 11.31
N PHE A 118 26.69 9.25 10.43
CA PHE A 118 26.92 9.37 8.99
C PHE A 118 27.39 10.76 8.58
N GLN A 119 27.21 11.79 9.43
CA GLN A 119 27.73 13.14 9.19
C GLN A 119 29.26 13.20 9.36
N THR A 120 29.84 12.34 10.20
CA THR A 120 31.29 12.31 10.43
C THR A 120 32.02 11.46 9.39
N LEU A 121 31.33 10.54 8.72
CA LEU A 121 31.89 9.60 7.75
C LEU A 121 31.90 10.19 6.32
N GLN A 122 32.67 11.26 6.10
CA GLN A 122 32.66 12.01 4.83
C GLN A 122 33.21 11.24 3.63
N ASN A 123 34.11 10.28 3.85
CA ASN A 123 34.74 9.48 2.78
C ASN A 123 34.04 8.13 2.53
N LEU A 124 32.85 7.93 3.10
CA LEU A 124 32.12 6.67 2.98
C LEU A 124 31.56 6.49 1.57
N GLU A 125 32.09 5.49 0.85
CA GLU A 125 31.69 5.17 -0.53
C GLU A 125 30.57 4.12 -0.57
N SER A 126 30.51 3.23 0.43
CA SER A 126 29.55 2.12 0.48
C SER A 126 29.05 1.81 1.88
N VAL A 127 27.74 1.64 2.04
CA VAL A 127 27.09 1.21 3.29
C VAL A 127 26.11 0.07 3.03
N TYR A 128 26.10 -0.92 3.92
CA TYR A 128 25.20 -2.07 3.85
C TYR A 128 24.33 -2.07 5.09
N PHE A 129 23.02 -2.00 4.89
CA PHE A 129 22.01 -1.98 5.94
C PHE A 129 21.14 -3.24 5.92
N LYS A 130 20.39 -3.45 6.99
CA LYS A 130 19.35 -4.48 7.05
C LYS A 130 18.21 -4.23 6.06
N LYS A 131 17.80 -2.97 5.86
CA LYS A 131 16.61 -2.59 5.07
C LYS A 131 16.93 -1.49 4.07
N TYR A 132 16.24 -1.50 2.94
CA TYR A 132 16.35 -0.49 1.89
C TYR A 132 16.02 0.91 2.41
N SER A 133 14.96 1.04 3.22
CA SER A 133 14.53 2.32 3.80
C SER A 133 15.60 2.98 4.66
N TYR A 134 16.62 2.26 5.14
CA TYR A 134 17.70 2.84 5.94
C TYR A 134 18.68 3.66 5.11
N CYS A 135 18.72 3.46 3.79
CA CYS A 135 19.55 4.26 2.89
C CYS A 135 19.21 5.76 2.94
N SER A 136 17.96 6.10 3.30
CA SER A 136 17.54 7.49 3.40
C SER A 136 18.21 8.25 4.57
N TYR A 137 18.80 7.54 5.55
CA TYR A 137 19.57 8.15 6.63
C TYR A 137 21.02 8.45 6.24
N ALA A 138 21.49 7.92 5.11
CA ALA A 138 22.84 8.13 4.58
C ALA A 138 22.78 8.63 3.12
N PRO A 139 22.12 9.77 2.84
CA PRO A 139 21.83 10.20 1.47
C PRO A 139 23.09 10.55 0.66
N ASN A 140 24.18 10.93 1.33
CA ASN A 140 25.44 11.30 0.69
C ASN A 140 26.31 10.09 0.31
N VAL A 141 25.93 8.88 0.73
CA VAL A 141 26.71 7.67 0.44
C VAL A 141 26.35 7.16 -0.96
N PRO A 142 27.30 7.09 -1.91
CA PRO A 142 26.99 6.76 -3.31
C PRO A 142 26.37 5.37 -3.47
N ARG A 143 26.89 4.36 -2.75
CA ARG A 143 26.43 2.97 -2.85
C ARG A 143 25.81 2.52 -1.53
N CYS A 144 24.49 2.52 -1.48
CA CYS A 144 23.76 1.94 -0.35
C CYS A 144 23.16 0.59 -0.74
N ARG A 145 23.22 -0.39 0.16
CA ARG A 145 22.55 -1.69 0.00
C ARG A 145 21.60 -1.98 1.17
N PRO A 146 20.48 -2.69 0.93
CA PRO A 146 20.01 -3.22 -0.36
C PRO A 146 19.57 -2.12 -1.35
N LEU A 147 19.50 -2.43 -2.64
CA LEU A 147 19.21 -1.44 -3.70
C LEU A 147 17.72 -1.18 -3.92
N SER A 148 16.86 -2.06 -3.37
CA SER A 148 15.41 -2.03 -3.53
C SER A 148 14.72 -2.82 -2.42
N ASP A 149 13.49 -2.43 -2.11
CA ASP A 149 12.51 -3.19 -1.30
C ASP A 149 11.44 -3.86 -2.19
N GLY A 150 11.74 -4.15 -3.47
CA GLY A 150 10.80 -4.73 -4.43
C GLY A 150 9.79 -3.73 -5.01
N ILE A 151 9.62 -2.57 -4.36
CA ILE A 151 8.75 -1.48 -4.82
C ILE A 151 9.58 -0.31 -5.31
N SER A 152 10.46 0.17 -4.44
CA SER A 152 11.25 1.38 -4.56
C SER A 152 12.69 1.03 -4.90
N SER A 153 13.40 1.97 -5.50
CA SER A 153 14.84 1.91 -5.75
C SER A 153 15.46 3.27 -5.46
N GLN A 154 16.79 3.33 -5.36
CA GLN A 154 17.50 4.57 -5.01
C GLN A 154 17.06 5.80 -5.84
N ASN A 155 16.65 5.56 -7.09
CA ASN A 155 16.27 6.64 -8.02
C ASN A 155 14.76 6.83 -8.13
N GLN A 156 13.93 5.84 -7.78
CA GLN A 156 12.52 5.82 -8.16
C GLN A 156 11.65 5.25 -7.05
N LEU A 157 10.53 5.91 -6.74
CA LEU A 157 9.53 5.45 -5.75
C LEU A 157 8.89 4.13 -6.18
N LEU A 158 8.46 4.02 -7.44
CA LEU A 158 8.02 2.76 -8.03
C LEU A 158 9.05 2.34 -9.08
N TYR A 159 10.01 1.49 -8.72
CA TYR A 159 11.09 1.03 -9.60
C TYR A 159 10.58 0.31 -10.86
N LYS A 160 9.55 -0.53 -10.73
CA LYS A 160 9.07 -1.33 -11.87
C LYS A 160 8.11 -0.53 -12.75
N PRO A 161 8.31 -0.49 -14.08
CA PRO A 161 7.40 0.20 -15.01
C PRO A 161 5.95 -0.29 -14.90
N ILE A 162 5.75 -1.59 -14.68
CA ILE A 162 4.42 -2.19 -14.54
C ILE A 162 3.64 -1.62 -13.36
N LEU A 163 4.30 -1.34 -12.23
CA LEU A 163 3.68 -0.70 -11.07
C LEU A 163 3.26 0.73 -11.44
N ARG A 164 4.13 1.51 -12.10
CA ARG A 164 3.84 2.91 -12.49
C ARG A 164 2.61 3.03 -13.38
N TYR A 165 2.58 2.28 -14.48
CA TYR A 165 1.47 2.36 -15.44
C TYR A 165 0.16 1.91 -14.79
N SER A 166 0.23 0.93 -13.90
CA SER A 166 -0.95 0.39 -13.24
C SER A 166 -1.47 1.29 -12.13
N THR A 167 -0.60 1.96 -11.37
CA THR A 167 -1.02 2.99 -10.40
C THR A 167 -1.83 4.08 -11.09
N TRP A 168 -1.38 4.58 -12.25
CA TRP A 168 -2.13 5.57 -13.04
C TRP A 168 -3.44 5.00 -13.57
N ALA A 169 -3.41 3.81 -14.20
CA ALA A 169 -4.59 3.22 -14.80
C ALA A 169 -5.68 2.93 -13.76
N ILE A 170 -5.32 2.31 -12.64
CA ILE A 170 -6.25 1.95 -11.57
C ILE A 170 -6.76 3.21 -10.87
N CYS A 171 -5.90 4.19 -10.56
CA CYS A 171 -6.34 5.46 -9.98
C CYS A 171 -7.41 6.14 -10.86
N ILE A 172 -7.12 6.34 -12.15
CA ILE A 172 -8.05 7.00 -13.07
C ILE A 172 -9.35 6.21 -13.14
N CYS A 173 -9.27 4.88 -13.30
CA CYS A 173 -10.44 4.02 -13.34
C CYS A 173 -11.29 4.18 -12.07
N THR A 174 -10.70 3.97 -10.89
CA THR A 174 -11.38 4.04 -9.58
C THR A 174 -12.02 5.42 -9.35
N CYS A 175 -11.30 6.51 -9.65
CA CYS A 175 -11.84 7.86 -9.50
C CYS A 175 -13.02 8.11 -10.43
N VAL A 176 -12.90 7.77 -11.72
CA VAL A 176 -13.93 8.02 -12.73
C VAL A 176 -15.18 7.18 -12.48
N THR A 177 -15.03 5.88 -12.25
CA THR A 177 -16.17 4.98 -12.08
C THR A 177 -16.96 5.28 -10.82
N ASN A 178 -16.30 5.59 -9.70
CA ASN A 178 -16.98 5.96 -8.46
C ASN A 178 -17.61 7.36 -8.53
N LEU A 179 -16.97 8.33 -9.20
CA LEU A 179 -17.59 9.64 -9.45
C LEU A 179 -18.86 9.51 -10.30
N MET A 180 -18.82 8.69 -11.37
CA MET A 180 -19.99 8.41 -12.20
C MET A 180 -21.14 7.79 -11.41
N VAL A 181 -20.84 6.90 -10.46
CA VAL A 181 -21.86 6.32 -9.56
C VAL A 181 -22.51 7.40 -8.70
N LEU A 182 -21.69 8.25 -8.07
CA LEU A 182 -22.18 9.31 -7.19
C LEU A 182 -23.06 10.30 -7.95
N SER A 183 -22.62 10.76 -9.12
CA SER A 183 -23.41 11.63 -10.00
C SER A 183 -24.67 10.92 -10.49
N GLY A 184 -24.56 9.68 -10.92
CA GLY A 184 -25.67 8.86 -11.41
C GLY A 184 -26.80 8.73 -10.41
N ARG A 185 -26.49 8.27 -9.19
CA ARG A 185 -27.50 8.07 -8.14
C ARG A 185 -28.02 9.36 -7.53
N TYR A 186 -27.31 10.47 -7.70
CA TYR A 186 -27.82 11.79 -7.34
C TYR A 186 -28.89 12.27 -8.35
N ILE A 187 -28.62 12.09 -9.64
CA ILE A 187 -29.52 12.53 -10.73
C ILE A 187 -30.76 11.63 -10.80
N PHE A 188 -30.57 10.31 -10.71
CA PHE A 188 -31.63 9.33 -10.87
C PHE A 188 -32.08 8.84 -9.50
N ARG A 189 -33.28 9.25 -9.06
CA ARG A 189 -33.85 8.83 -7.78
C ARG A 189 -34.20 7.34 -7.82
N ASP A 190 -33.52 6.55 -7.00
CA ASP A 190 -33.79 5.13 -6.81
C ASP A 190 -35.09 4.90 -6.00
N GLU A 191 -35.81 3.82 -6.31
CA GLU A 191 -36.99 3.36 -5.54
C GLU A 191 -36.58 2.99 -4.10
N ASN A 192 -35.45 2.29 -3.94
CA ASN A 192 -34.91 1.87 -2.64
C ASN A 192 -33.90 2.88 -2.10
N LYS A 193 -34.39 3.90 -1.37
CA LYS A 193 -33.57 4.98 -0.81
C LYS A 193 -32.47 4.48 0.14
N SER A 194 -32.77 3.50 0.99
CA SER A 194 -31.79 2.94 1.94
C SER A 194 -30.62 2.25 1.22
N LEU A 195 -30.91 1.38 0.25
CA LEU A 195 -29.87 0.71 -0.54
C LEU A 195 -29.03 1.71 -1.36
N SER A 196 -29.69 2.71 -1.96
CA SER A 196 -29.00 3.78 -2.70
C SER A 196 -28.03 4.56 -1.80
N LEU A 197 -28.43 4.81 -0.54
CA LEU A 197 -27.57 5.48 0.43
C LEU A 197 -26.30 4.67 0.75
N VAL A 198 -26.43 3.35 0.93
CA VAL A 198 -25.28 2.47 1.21
C VAL A 198 -24.33 2.42 0.02
N ILE A 199 -24.86 2.26 -1.20
CA ILE A 199 -24.05 2.21 -2.43
C ILE A 199 -23.31 3.55 -2.65
N ARG A 200 -23.95 4.69 -2.36
CA ARG A 200 -23.27 5.99 -2.41
C ARG A 200 -22.12 6.08 -1.41
N ASN A 201 -22.29 5.57 -0.20
CA ASN A 201 -21.22 5.55 0.80
C ASN A 201 -20.09 4.59 0.41
N LEU A 202 -20.40 3.44 -0.20
CA LEU A 202 -19.38 2.55 -0.76
C LEU A 202 -18.58 3.26 -1.86
N ALA A 203 -19.24 4.00 -2.75
CA ALA A 203 -18.55 4.78 -3.78
C ALA A 203 -17.67 5.89 -3.20
N VAL A 204 -18.08 6.53 -2.09
CA VAL A 204 -17.23 7.52 -1.38
C VAL A 204 -16.01 6.83 -0.76
N SER A 205 -16.20 5.67 -0.12
CA SER A 205 -15.11 4.86 0.42
C SER A 205 -14.11 4.50 -0.68
N ASP A 206 -14.58 3.90 -1.78
CA ASP A 206 -13.73 3.48 -2.91
C ASP A 206 -13.05 4.67 -3.62
N PHE A 207 -13.67 5.85 -3.64
CA PHE A 207 -13.04 7.06 -4.16
C PHE A 207 -11.81 7.49 -3.35
N PHE A 208 -11.79 7.28 -2.02
CA PHE A 208 -10.59 7.52 -1.22
C PHE A 208 -9.41 6.62 -1.62
N MET A 209 -9.65 5.36 -2.04
CA MET A 209 -8.60 4.51 -2.61
C MET A 209 -8.03 5.09 -3.91
N GLY A 210 -8.91 5.65 -4.75
CA GLY A 210 -8.50 6.35 -5.98
C GLY A 210 -7.61 7.57 -5.69
N LEU A 211 -7.97 8.38 -4.67
CA LEU A 211 -7.15 9.51 -4.23
C LEU A 211 -5.82 9.06 -3.60
N TYR A 212 -5.81 7.98 -2.83
CA TYR A 212 -4.60 7.37 -2.30
C TYR A 212 -3.61 7.04 -3.44
N LEU A 213 -4.06 6.29 -4.46
CA LEU A 213 -3.20 5.96 -5.60
C LEU A 213 -2.80 7.18 -6.42
N LEU A 214 -3.67 8.19 -6.54
CA LEU A 214 -3.34 9.46 -7.20
C LEU A 214 -2.15 10.14 -6.51
N MET A 215 -2.18 10.21 -5.18
CA MET A 215 -1.10 10.80 -4.40
C MET A 215 0.21 10.03 -4.59
N ILE A 216 0.18 8.70 -4.60
CA ILE A 216 1.36 7.88 -4.90
C ILE A 216 1.87 8.13 -6.33
N ALA A 217 0.98 8.19 -7.33
CA ALA A 217 1.35 8.43 -8.72
C ALA A 217 2.00 9.80 -8.93
N ILE A 218 1.48 10.85 -8.28
CA ILE A 218 2.06 12.20 -8.33
C ILE A 218 3.47 12.20 -7.71
N HIS A 219 3.64 11.55 -6.56
CA HIS A 219 4.94 11.52 -5.87
C HIS A 219 5.96 10.63 -6.60
N ASP A 220 5.53 9.56 -7.28
CA ASP A 220 6.43 8.77 -8.15
C ASP A 220 7.03 9.62 -9.27
N VAL A 221 6.22 10.48 -9.90
CA VAL A 221 6.71 11.40 -10.94
C VAL A 221 7.60 12.47 -10.33
N LYS A 222 7.21 13.04 -9.19
CA LYS A 222 7.96 14.11 -8.51
C LYS A 222 9.36 13.67 -8.06
N TYR A 223 9.50 12.44 -7.58
CA TYR A 223 10.74 11.93 -7.00
C TYR A 223 11.59 11.11 -7.98
N ARG A 224 11.26 11.17 -9.27
CA ARG A 224 11.98 10.42 -10.29
C ARG A 224 13.44 10.88 -10.37
N ASP A 225 14.33 9.90 -10.48
CA ASP A 225 15.79 10.02 -10.55
C ASP A 225 16.48 10.57 -9.30
N ASN A 226 15.72 10.89 -8.24
CA ASN A 226 16.27 11.45 -7.00
C ASN A 226 15.53 10.96 -5.74
N TYR A 227 14.96 9.75 -5.78
CA TYR A 227 14.12 9.27 -4.69
C TYR A 227 14.88 9.13 -3.36
N ASN A 228 16.14 8.67 -3.33
CA ASN A 228 16.87 8.43 -2.09
C ASN A 228 17.02 9.69 -1.21
N THR A 229 17.18 10.88 -1.81
CA THR A 229 17.28 12.13 -1.06
C THR A 229 15.93 12.58 -0.51
N GLU A 230 14.85 12.28 -1.23
CA GLU A 230 13.49 12.67 -0.88
C GLU A 230 12.76 11.64 -0.01
N ALA A 231 13.20 10.38 -0.01
CA ALA A 231 12.53 9.26 0.63
C ALA A 231 12.32 9.50 2.13
N TYR A 232 13.36 9.96 2.84
CA TYR A 232 13.25 10.27 4.27
C TYR A 232 12.21 11.36 4.54
N ASN A 233 12.23 12.44 3.75
CA ASN A 233 11.30 13.55 3.90
C ASN A 233 9.87 13.12 3.57
N TRP A 234 9.68 12.34 2.51
CA TRP A 234 8.38 11.80 2.10
C TRP A 234 7.78 10.92 3.18
N ILE A 235 8.50 9.87 3.58
CA ILE A 235 8.02 8.84 4.51
C ILE A 235 7.72 9.43 5.90
N LYS A 236 8.51 10.43 6.33
CA LYS A 236 8.30 11.14 7.61
C LYS A 236 7.19 12.21 7.54
N SER A 237 6.77 12.63 6.35
CA SER A 237 5.84 13.74 6.17
C SER A 237 4.41 13.42 6.63
N TRP A 238 3.69 14.48 6.98
CA TRP A 238 2.23 14.42 7.11
C TRP A 238 1.54 14.07 5.78
N GLY A 239 2.16 14.38 4.63
CA GLY A 239 1.65 13.99 3.31
C GLY A 239 1.54 12.48 3.15
N CYS A 240 2.60 11.74 3.51
CA CYS A 240 2.60 10.28 3.52
C CYS A 240 1.59 9.72 4.54
N THR A 241 1.55 10.29 5.75
CA THR A 241 0.61 9.88 6.79
C THR A 241 -0.85 10.03 6.34
N LEU A 242 -1.23 11.19 5.78
CA LEU A 242 -2.58 11.44 5.28
C LEU A 242 -2.93 10.56 4.08
N THR A 243 -1.96 10.32 3.19
CA THR A 243 -2.12 9.40 2.06
C THR A 243 -2.43 7.99 2.56
N GLY A 244 -1.65 7.49 3.51
CA GLY A 244 -1.89 6.19 4.15
C GLY A 244 -3.24 6.09 4.86
N MET A 245 -3.65 7.14 5.58
CA MET A 245 -4.97 7.21 6.22
C MET A 245 -6.11 7.14 5.19
N MET A 246 -5.99 7.75 4.02
CA MET A 246 -7.02 7.64 2.95
C MET A 246 -7.16 6.20 2.48
N GLY A 247 -6.04 5.51 2.23
CA GLY A 247 -6.04 4.10 1.83
C GLY A 247 -6.66 3.21 2.91
N MET A 248 -6.31 3.46 4.18
CA MET A 248 -6.82 2.71 5.33
C MET A 248 -8.32 2.90 5.54
N ILE A 249 -8.80 4.15 5.54
CA ILE A 249 -10.23 4.45 5.68
C ILE A 249 -11.00 3.75 4.55
N SER A 250 -10.50 3.85 3.33
CA SER A 250 -11.13 3.22 2.17
C SER A 250 -11.21 1.70 2.29
N SER A 251 -10.10 1.02 2.64
CA SER A 251 -10.07 -0.44 2.73
C SER A 251 -11.01 -0.97 3.81
N GLU A 252 -11.01 -0.33 4.99
CA GLU A 252 -11.78 -0.82 6.13
C GLU A 252 -13.27 -0.47 6.01
N VAL A 253 -13.60 0.76 5.60
CA VAL A 253 -15.00 1.17 5.43
C VAL A 253 -15.66 0.35 4.33
N SER A 254 -14.99 0.10 3.20
CA SER A 254 -15.55 -0.74 2.13
C SER A 254 -15.88 -2.16 2.60
N VAL A 255 -14.98 -2.83 3.34
CA VAL A 255 -15.23 -4.19 3.87
C VAL A 255 -16.44 -4.21 4.81
N LEU A 256 -16.52 -3.26 5.74
CA LEU A 256 -17.63 -3.18 6.70
C LEU A 256 -18.96 -2.86 6.02
N LEU A 257 -18.97 -2.02 4.98
CA LEU A 257 -20.16 -1.74 4.18
C LEU A 257 -20.61 -2.97 3.39
N LEU A 258 -19.68 -3.74 2.82
CA LEU A 258 -19.98 -4.99 2.13
C LEU A 258 -20.56 -6.03 3.08
N LEU A 259 -20.00 -6.19 4.28
CA LEU A 259 -20.54 -7.06 5.32
C LEU A 259 -21.97 -6.63 5.70
N PHE A 260 -22.18 -5.33 5.95
CA PHE A 260 -23.50 -4.79 6.27
C PHE A 260 -24.52 -5.06 5.16
N MET A 261 -24.17 -4.78 3.90
CA MET A 261 -25.05 -5.08 2.75
C MET A 261 -25.37 -6.57 2.68
N SER A 262 -24.39 -7.43 2.94
CA SER A 262 -24.57 -8.89 2.89
C SER A 262 -25.58 -9.36 3.93
N ILE A 263 -25.46 -8.89 5.17
CA ILE A 263 -26.40 -9.19 6.25
C ILE A 263 -27.80 -8.65 5.93
N ASP A 264 -27.91 -7.39 5.51
CA ASP A 264 -29.18 -6.76 5.13
C ASP A 264 -29.89 -7.55 4.01
N ARG A 265 -29.15 -7.95 2.97
CA ARG A 265 -29.70 -8.77 1.88
C ARG A 265 -30.16 -10.14 2.34
N PHE A 266 -29.37 -10.81 3.19
CA PHE A 266 -29.74 -12.11 3.73
C PHE A 266 -31.01 -12.04 4.58
N LEU A 267 -31.13 -11.06 5.47
CA LEU A 267 -32.33 -10.91 6.31
C LEU A 267 -33.59 -10.71 5.46
N LEU A 268 -33.50 -9.91 4.39
CA LEU A 268 -34.63 -9.62 3.50
C LEU A 268 -35.01 -10.80 2.59
N ILE A 269 -34.03 -11.56 2.09
CA ILE A 269 -34.25 -12.63 1.11
C ILE A 269 -34.46 -13.99 1.77
N ALA A 270 -33.63 -14.34 2.75
CA ALA A 270 -33.63 -15.67 3.34
C ALA A 270 -34.69 -15.85 4.44
N ILE A 271 -35.15 -14.77 5.07
CA ILE A 271 -36.14 -14.78 6.16
C ILE A 271 -37.34 -13.87 5.84
N PRO A 272 -38.12 -14.16 4.77
CA PRO A 272 -39.16 -13.26 4.26
C PRO A 272 -40.34 -13.03 5.21
N PHE A 273 -40.61 -13.95 6.14
CA PHE A 273 -41.66 -13.83 7.17
C PHE A 273 -41.12 -13.47 8.55
N GLY A 274 -39.83 -13.15 8.66
CA GLY A 274 -39.28 -12.59 9.89
C GLY A 274 -39.92 -11.23 10.18
N ARG A 275 -39.86 -10.77 11.44
CA ARG A 275 -40.23 -9.38 11.80
C ARG A 275 -39.29 -8.32 11.18
N TYR A 276 -38.37 -8.72 10.30
CA TYR A 276 -37.33 -7.90 9.73
C TYR A 276 -37.82 -7.31 8.39
N GLY A 277 -38.19 -6.04 8.41
CA GLY A 277 -38.47 -5.26 7.20
C GLY A 277 -37.21 -4.56 6.67
N SER A 278 -37.34 -3.90 5.51
CA SER A 278 -36.27 -3.03 5.00
C SER A 278 -35.95 -1.93 6.01
N LEU A 279 -34.67 -1.78 6.36
CA LEU A 279 -34.22 -0.71 7.23
C LEU A 279 -34.67 0.66 6.71
N SER A 280 -35.18 1.49 7.61
CA SER A 280 -35.50 2.87 7.29
C SER A 280 -34.24 3.65 6.95
N VAL A 281 -34.41 4.77 6.25
CA VAL A 281 -33.29 5.66 5.91
C VAL A 281 -32.60 6.18 7.18
N LYS A 282 -33.34 6.41 8.27
CA LYS A 282 -32.77 6.88 9.54
C LYS A 282 -31.89 5.82 10.19
N GLU A 283 -32.37 4.59 10.28
CA GLU A 283 -31.60 3.46 10.83
C GLU A 283 -30.36 3.18 9.97
N THR A 284 -30.52 3.19 8.65
CA THR A 284 -29.40 3.03 7.70
C THR A 284 -28.36 4.14 7.90
N THR A 285 -28.80 5.39 8.06
CA THR A 285 -27.89 6.53 8.29
C THR A 285 -27.11 6.36 9.60
N LEU A 286 -27.77 5.91 10.68
CA LEU A 286 -27.10 5.64 11.95
C LEU A 286 -26.01 4.57 11.80
N VAL A 287 -26.32 3.45 11.15
CA VAL A 287 -25.34 2.38 10.89
C VAL A 287 -24.16 2.90 10.08
N LEU A 288 -24.41 3.70 9.05
CA LEU A 288 -23.35 4.30 8.23
C LEU A 288 -22.44 5.24 9.04
N ILE A 289 -23.00 6.06 9.92
CA ILE A 289 -22.21 6.93 10.82
C ILE A 289 -21.31 6.09 11.72
N LEU A 290 -21.81 4.98 12.26
CA LEU A 290 -21.02 4.08 13.10
C LEU A 290 -19.89 3.41 12.31
N ILE A 291 -20.17 2.92 11.10
CA ILE A 291 -19.15 2.31 10.22
C ILE A 291 -18.05 3.33 9.88
N TRP A 292 -18.42 4.54 9.46
CA TRP A 292 -17.45 5.60 9.16
C TRP A 292 -16.66 6.01 10.38
N GLY A 293 -17.32 6.18 11.54
CA GLY A 293 -16.65 6.54 12.78
C GLY A 293 -15.60 5.49 13.19
N PHE A 294 -15.93 4.21 13.03
CA PHE A 294 -15.01 3.10 13.31
C PHE A 294 -13.87 3.00 12.29
N GLY A 295 -14.14 3.13 10.98
CA GLY A 295 -13.09 3.12 9.96
C GLY A 295 -12.11 4.31 10.09
N ILE A 296 -12.63 5.50 10.42
CA ILE A 296 -11.82 6.69 10.68
C ILE A 296 -10.99 6.52 11.96
N SER A 297 -11.56 5.96 13.02
CA SER A 297 -10.81 5.75 14.26
C SER A 297 -9.68 4.74 14.08
N ILE A 298 -9.90 3.66 13.32
CA ILE A 298 -8.86 2.71 12.91
C ILE A 298 -7.69 3.43 12.22
N ALA A 299 -7.97 4.41 11.36
CA ALA A 299 -6.92 5.13 10.66
C ALA A 299 -6.17 6.16 11.55
N ILE A 300 -6.87 6.82 12.47
CA ILE A 300 -6.33 7.90 13.32
C ILE A 300 -5.54 7.36 14.52
N ILE A 301 -6.03 6.33 15.21
CA ILE A 301 -5.44 5.84 16.47
C ILE A 301 -3.93 5.55 16.34
N PRO A 302 -3.44 4.82 15.31
CA PRO A 302 -2.01 4.55 15.16
C PRO A 302 -1.20 5.81 14.89
N THR A 303 -1.81 6.81 14.26
CA THR A 303 -1.14 8.08 14.00
C THR A 303 -0.86 8.82 15.29
N LEU A 304 -1.74 8.71 16.30
CA LEU A 304 -1.57 9.35 17.60
C LEU A 304 -0.59 8.58 18.49
N GLU A 305 -0.75 7.26 18.58
CA GLU A 305 0.05 6.39 19.45
C GLU A 305 1.51 6.28 19.00
N PHE A 306 1.74 6.12 17.69
CA PHE A 306 3.09 5.88 17.16
C PHE A 306 3.77 7.14 16.62
N TYR A 307 3.17 8.33 16.78
CA TYR A 307 3.71 9.58 16.22
C TYR A 307 5.16 9.87 16.64
N SER A 308 5.47 9.62 17.92
CA SER A 308 6.70 10.03 18.58
C SER A 308 7.88 9.10 18.30
N SER A 309 7.63 7.79 18.16
CA SER A 309 8.68 6.78 17.98
C SER A 309 8.92 6.46 16.51
N THR A 310 7.86 6.13 15.76
CA THR A 310 7.94 5.67 14.37
C THR A 310 6.61 5.91 13.66
N ARG A 311 6.60 6.68 12.56
CA ARG A 311 5.38 6.91 11.77
C ARG A 311 4.80 5.57 11.29
N PHE A 312 3.64 5.17 11.82
CA PHE A 312 2.96 3.90 11.47
C PHE A 312 2.73 3.72 9.97
N TYR A 313 2.32 4.78 9.27
CA TYR A 313 2.14 4.78 7.82
C TYR A 313 3.46 4.96 7.07
N GLY A 314 4.46 5.59 7.68
CA GLY A 314 5.74 5.92 7.08
C GLY A 314 6.79 4.82 7.28
N VAL A 315 6.48 3.58 6.90
CA VAL A 315 7.45 2.46 6.96
C VAL A 315 8.09 2.20 5.61
N ASN A 316 7.39 2.52 4.52
CA ASN A 316 7.87 2.42 3.14
C ASN A 316 7.31 3.56 2.28
N GLY A 317 7.73 3.60 1.01
CA GLY A 317 7.34 4.64 0.07
C GLY A 317 5.85 4.68 -0.28
N LEU A 318 5.10 3.58 -0.13
CA LEU A 318 3.67 3.49 -0.45
C LEU A 318 2.76 4.00 0.67
N CYS A 319 3.32 4.29 1.84
CA CYS A 319 2.59 4.83 2.98
C CYS A 319 1.45 3.94 3.52
N PHE A 320 1.46 2.64 3.25
CA PHE A 320 0.35 1.72 3.61
C PHE A 320 0.81 0.68 4.65
N PRO A 321 0.13 0.54 5.80
CA PRO A 321 0.69 -0.11 6.99
C PRO A 321 0.38 -1.63 7.05
N LEU A 322 0.71 -2.37 5.99
CA LEU A 322 0.36 -3.79 5.89
C LEU A 322 1.40 -4.74 6.53
N PHE A 323 2.67 -4.33 6.61
CA PHE A 323 3.80 -5.02 7.29
C PHE A 323 4.00 -6.50 6.91
N ILE A 324 4.20 -6.79 5.62
CA ILE A 324 4.50 -8.16 5.15
C ILE A 324 6.01 -8.42 5.09
N ASP A 325 6.76 -7.42 4.69
CA ASP A 325 8.22 -7.43 4.60
C ASP A 325 8.91 -7.44 5.98
N ASP A 326 8.25 -6.84 6.98
CA ASP A 326 8.67 -6.89 8.38
C ASP A 326 7.48 -7.15 9.31
N PRO A 327 7.13 -8.42 9.55
CA PRO A 327 5.90 -8.80 10.26
C PRO A 327 5.88 -8.39 11.72
N TYR A 328 7.04 -8.08 12.33
CA TYR A 328 7.17 -7.71 13.74
C TYR A 328 7.61 -6.26 13.95
N PHE A 329 7.43 -5.40 12.94
CA PHE A 329 7.70 -3.97 13.07
C PHE A 329 6.83 -3.32 14.16
N ILE A 330 7.25 -2.18 14.71
CA ILE A 330 6.50 -1.46 15.75
C ILE A 330 5.07 -1.15 15.25
N GLY A 331 4.06 -1.56 16.02
CA GLY A 331 2.64 -1.46 15.63
C GLY A 331 2.11 -2.67 14.83
N TRP A 332 2.89 -3.74 14.69
CA TRP A 332 2.46 -4.95 13.97
C TRP A 332 1.18 -5.56 14.52
N GLU A 333 0.99 -5.58 15.84
CA GLU A 333 -0.20 -6.15 16.50
C GLU A 333 -1.47 -5.44 16.00
N PHE A 334 -1.41 -4.11 15.91
CA PHE A 334 -2.53 -3.31 15.41
C PHE A 334 -2.84 -3.63 13.94
N SER A 335 -1.82 -3.69 13.10
CA SER A 335 -1.96 -4.07 11.69
C SER A 335 -2.48 -5.50 11.52
N ALA A 336 -2.08 -6.44 12.37
CA ALA A 336 -2.54 -7.83 12.37
C ALA A 336 -4.02 -7.92 12.77
N ILE A 337 -4.42 -7.24 13.84
CA ILE A 337 -5.82 -7.20 14.32
C ILE A 337 -6.75 -6.71 13.21
N ILE A 338 -6.33 -5.76 12.39
CA ILE A 338 -7.19 -5.23 11.33
C ILE A 338 -7.23 -6.17 10.13
N PHE A 339 -6.08 -6.43 9.52
CA PHE A 339 -6.03 -7.15 8.25
C PHE A 339 -6.26 -8.66 8.39
N ILE A 340 -5.88 -9.28 9.52
CA ILE A 340 -6.16 -10.69 9.80
C ILE A 340 -7.40 -10.82 10.67
N GLY A 341 -7.56 -10.01 11.71
CA GLY A 341 -8.71 -10.12 12.62
C GLY A 341 -10.01 -9.65 11.96
N ILE A 342 -10.18 -8.33 11.84
CA ILE A 342 -11.43 -7.70 11.38
C ILE A 342 -11.78 -8.14 9.96
N ASN A 343 -10.82 -8.12 9.03
CA ASN A 343 -11.11 -8.42 7.63
C ASN A 343 -11.36 -9.91 7.40
N ALA A 344 -10.59 -10.82 8.00
CA ALA A 344 -10.91 -12.25 7.86
C ALA A 344 -12.24 -12.60 8.55
N PHE A 345 -12.53 -12.01 9.71
CA PHE A 345 -13.82 -12.18 10.38
C PHE A 345 -14.99 -11.71 9.49
N SER A 346 -14.86 -10.54 8.87
CA SER A 346 -15.86 -9.98 7.95
C SER A 346 -16.07 -10.86 6.74
N LEU A 347 -14.99 -11.41 6.15
CA LEU A 347 -15.08 -12.34 5.01
C LEU A 347 -15.73 -13.67 5.40
N ILE A 348 -15.40 -14.23 6.57
CA ILE A 348 -15.98 -15.48 7.06
C ILE A 348 -17.49 -15.31 7.27
N ILE A 349 -17.93 -14.25 7.96
CA ILE A 349 -19.36 -13.98 8.14
C ILE A 349 -20.03 -13.80 6.80
N THR A 350 -19.43 -13.00 5.92
CA THR A 350 -19.96 -12.76 4.59
C THR A 350 -20.15 -14.08 3.83
N ALA A 351 -19.16 -14.97 3.82
CA ALA A 351 -19.25 -16.28 3.21
C ALA A 351 -20.42 -17.12 3.78
N ILE A 352 -20.54 -17.19 5.12
CA ILE A 352 -21.64 -17.91 5.80
C ILE A 352 -23.00 -17.35 5.38
N VAL A 353 -23.13 -16.03 5.36
CA VAL A 353 -24.37 -15.32 5.01
C VAL A 353 -24.77 -15.58 3.56
N TYR A 354 -23.83 -15.57 2.60
CA TYR A 354 -24.14 -15.90 1.21
C TYR A 354 -24.49 -17.37 1.00
N VAL A 355 -23.75 -18.30 1.64
CA VAL A 355 -24.09 -19.72 1.59
C VAL A 355 -25.52 -19.92 2.09
N GLY A 356 -25.87 -19.32 3.24
CA GLY A 356 -27.23 -19.34 3.77
C GLY A 356 -28.26 -18.74 2.82
N MET A 357 -27.95 -17.60 2.18
CA MET A 357 -28.82 -16.94 1.21
C MET A 357 -29.11 -17.85 0.00
N PHE A 358 -28.08 -18.46 -0.60
CA PHE A 358 -28.24 -19.34 -1.75
C PHE A 358 -28.98 -20.63 -1.40
N VAL A 359 -28.72 -21.21 -0.22
CA VAL A 359 -29.47 -22.37 0.27
C VAL A 359 -30.95 -22.02 0.44
N SER A 360 -31.26 -20.84 1.00
CA SER A 360 -32.65 -20.39 1.15
C SER A 360 -33.33 -20.14 -0.19
N ILE A 361 -32.65 -19.50 -1.15
CA ILE A 361 -33.14 -19.30 -2.52
C ILE A 361 -33.41 -20.65 -3.19
N TRP A 362 -32.49 -21.60 -3.09
CA TRP A 362 -32.63 -22.94 -3.69
C TRP A 362 -33.84 -23.69 -3.10
N LYS A 363 -33.97 -23.69 -1.78
CA LYS A 363 -35.10 -24.33 -1.08
C LYS A 363 -36.43 -23.67 -1.46
N THR A 364 -36.46 -22.34 -1.52
CA THR A 364 -37.67 -21.57 -1.85
C THR A 364 -38.07 -21.79 -3.31
N ARG A 365 -37.11 -21.84 -4.24
CA ARG A 365 -37.37 -22.07 -5.68
C ARG A 365 -37.90 -23.46 -5.99
N ASN A 366 -37.52 -24.46 -5.19
CA ASN A 366 -38.08 -25.82 -5.29
C ASN A 366 -39.50 -25.91 -4.70
N ALA A 367 -39.88 -25.00 -3.81
CA ALA A 367 -41.19 -24.98 -3.17
C ALA A 367 -42.21 -24.08 -3.89
N THR A 368 -41.77 -22.96 -4.45
CA THR A 368 -42.62 -21.96 -5.14
C THR A 368 -41.84 -21.21 -6.23
N THR A 369 -42.56 -20.63 -7.20
CA THR A 369 -41.95 -19.78 -8.24
C THR A 369 -41.59 -18.41 -7.66
N ILE A 370 -40.30 -18.18 -7.38
CA ILE A 370 -39.78 -16.90 -6.92
C ILE A 370 -39.84 -15.88 -8.08
N PRO A 371 -40.20 -14.61 -7.83
CA PRO A 371 -40.07 -13.54 -8.80
C PRO A 371 -38.63 -13.42 -9.32
N ILE A 372 -38.45 -13.40 -10.65
CA ILE A 372 -37.13 -13.33 -11.33
C ILE A 372 -36.28 -12.15 -10.82
N LYS A 373 -36.93 -11.06 -10.41
CA LYS A 373 -36.30 -9.83 -9.92
C LYS A 373 -35.45 -10.04 -8.66
N ASP A 374 -35.86 -10.89 -7.72
CA ASP A 374 -35.13 -11.08 -6.45
C ASP A 374 -33.89 -11.96 -6.64
N PHE A 375 -33.98 -12.93 -7.53
CA PHE A 375 -32.84 -13.77 -7.93
C PHE A 375 -31.75 -12.97 -8.66
N ASP A 376 -32.15 -12.09 -9.59
CA ASP A 376 -31.22 -11.19 -10.29
C ASP A 376 -30.48 -10.26 -9.33
N ILE A 377 -31.16 -9.81 -8.27
CA ILE A 377 -30.57 -8.97 -7.22
C ILE A 377 -29.53 -9.78 -6.42
N ALA A 378 -29.88 -11.00 -5.98
CA ALA A 378 -28.98 -11.86 -5.20
C ALA A 378 -27.69 -12.22 -5.97
N ILE A 379 -27.77 -12.53 -7.26
CA ILE A 379 -26.60 -12.83 -8.10
C ILE A 379 -25.66 -11.63 -8.22
N ARG A 380 -26.20 -10.42 -8.38
CA ARG A 380 -25.36 -9.21 -8.48
C ARG A 380 -24.58 -8.97 -7.20
N PHE A 381 -25.24 -9.08 -6.04
CA PHE A 381 -24.58 -8.94 -4.74
C PHE A 381 -23.53 -10.02 -4.49
N PHE A 382 -23.79 -11.26 -4.95
CA PHE A 382 -22.79 -12.33 -4.88
C PHE A 382 -21.51 -11.98 -5.63
N PHE A 383 -21.59 -11.47 -6.85
CA PHE A 383 -20.38 -11.09 -7.59
C PHE A 383 -19.60 -9.95 -6.93
N ILE A 384 -20.29 -8.97 -6.34
CA ILE A 384 -19.64 -7.87 -5.60
C ILE A 384 -18.83 -8.43 -4.42
N VAL A 385 -19.41 -9.36 -3.68
CA VAL A 385 -18.74 -9.95 -2.52
C VAL A 385 -17.66 -10.94 -2.91
N LEU A 386 -17.86 -11.67 -4.00
CA LEU A 386 -16.85 -12.57 -4.53
C LEU A 386 -15.59 -11.80 -4.95
N THR A 387 -15.72 -10.65 -5.62
CA THR A 387 -14.56 -9.84 -6.00
C THR A 387 -13.79 -9.32 -4.79
N ASP A 388 -14.49 -8.85 -3.76
CA ASP A 388 -13.85 -8.42 -2.51
C ASP A 388 -13.12 -9.58 -1.81
N THR A 389 -13.77 -10.74 -1.72
CA THR A 389 -13.17 -11.96 -1.12
C THR A 389 -11.90 -12.38 -1.86
N ILE A 390 -11.92 -12.37 -3.19
CA ILE A 390 -10.76 -12.72 -4.03
C ILE A 390 -9.62 -11.71 -3.84
N CYS A 391 -9.92 -10.44 -3.57
CA CYS A 391 -8.88 -9.43 -3.36
C CYS A 391 -8.25 -9.53 -1.96
N TRP A 392 -9.03 -9.85 -0.92
CA TRP A 392 -8.51 -9.94 0.43
C TRP A 392 -7.84 -11.26 0.77
N LEU A 393 -8.26 -12.37 0.16
CA LEU A 393 -7.72 -13.69 0.46
C LEU A 393 -6.18 -13.78 0.26
N PRO A 394 -5.59 -13.29 -0.84
CA PRO A 394 -4.13 -13.26 -1.01
C PRO A 394 -3.41 -12.43 0.05
N ILE A 395 -4.00 -11.30 0.48
CA ILE A 395 -3.42 -10.41 1.49
C ILE A 395 -3.36 -11.13 2.84
N ILE A 396 -4.47 -11.75 3.24
CA ILE A 396 -4.58 -12.49 4.52
C ILE A 396 -3.62 -13.68 4.52
N ILE A 397 -3.60 -14.48 3.45
CA ILE A 397 -2.72 -15.65 3.33
C ILE A 397 -1.25 -15.22 3.39
N THR A 398 -0.85 -14.22 2.59
CA THR A 398 0.55 -13.77 2.54
C THR A 398 1.00 -13.24 3.89
N LYS A 399 0.14 -12.47 4.57
CA LYS A 399 0.43 -11.94 5.90
C LYS A 399 0.53 -13.04 6.96
N ALA A 400 -0.36 -14.04 6.93
CA ALA A 400 -0.26 -15.20 7.81
C ALA A 400 1.03 -16.01 7.57
N CYS A 401 1.43 -16.21 6.31
CA CYS A 401 2.70 -16.85 5.96
C CYS A 401 3.91 -16.08 6.48
N ALA A 402 3.89 -14.74 6.40
CA ALA A 402 4.96 -13.90 6.96
C ALA A 402 5.10 -14.10 8.48
N TYR A 403 4.00 -14.25 9.22
CA TYR A 403 4.02 -14.56 10.66
C TYR A 403 4.52 -15.97 10.99
N LEU A 404 4.37 -16.93 10.07
CA LEU A 404 4.92 -18.27 10.23
C LEU A 404 6.44 -18.33 9.97
N GLY A 405 7.07 -17.20 9.67
CA GLY A 405 8.51 -17.10 9.42
C GLY A 405 8.92 -17.46 8.00
N HIS A 406 7.97 -17.54 7.06
CA HIS A 406 8.30 -17.71 5.65
C HIS A 406 8.74 -16.39 5.02
N GLU A 407 9.89 -16.39 4.35
CA GLU A 407 10.37 -15.22 3.61
C GLU A 407 9.45 -14.92 2.42
N ILE A 408 8.81 -13.76 2.46
CA ILE A 408 7.96 -13.27 1.37
C ILE A 408 8.79 -12.33 0.50
N SER A 409 8.79 -12.56 -0.81
CA SER A 409 9.44 -11.67 -1.76
C SER A 409 8.85 -10.26 -1.66
N ALA A 410 9.72 -9.26 -1.55
CA ALA A 410 9.32 -7.86 -1.43
C ALA A 410 8.52 -7.36 -2.65
N ASP A 411 8.65 -8.04 -3.80
CA ASP A 411 7.82 -7.80 -4.98
C ASP A 411 6.32 -8.04 -4.71
N VAL A 412 5.98 -9.08 -3.94
CA VAL A 412 4.59 -9.46 -3.65
C VAL A 412 3.88 -8.32 -2.92
N TYR A 413 4.58 -7.66 -1.99
CA TYR A 413 4.05 -6.55 -1.23
C TYR A 413 3.62 -5.38 -2.14
N GLY A 414 4.42 -5.03 -3.14
CA GLY A 414 4.08 -4.03 -4.15
C GLY A 414 2.84 -4.39 -4.99
N TRP A 415 2.75 -5.66 -5.41
CA TRP A 415 1.58 -6.15 -6.15
C TRP A 415 0.29 -6.09 -5.32
N LEU A 416 0.38 -6.47 -4.04
CA LEU A 416 -0.80 -6.46 -3.16
C LEU A 416 -1.38 -5.05 -2.99
N ILE A 417 -0.54 -4.04 -2.78
CA ILE A 417 -1.00 -2.67 -2.50
C ILE A 417 -1.37 -1.90 -3.77
N VAL A 418 -0.61 -2.06 -4.86
CA VAL A 418 -0.85 -1.28 -6.08
C VAL A 418 -1.95 -1.91 -6.94
N PHE A 419 -2.12 -3.23 -6.91
CA PHE A 419 -3.09 -3.94 -7.75
C PHE A 419 -4.22 -4.58 -6.97
N ILE A 420 -3.91 -5.52 -6.08
CA ILE A 420 -4.94 -6.40 -5.51
C ILE A 420 -5.88 -5.65 -4.58
N LEU A 421 -5.35 -4.78 -3.72
CA LEU A 421 -6.16 -3.97 -2.82
C LEU A 421 -7.08 -2.99 -3.60
N PRO A 422 -6.59 -2.21 -4.59
CA PRO A 422 -7.39 -1.16 -5.21
C PRO A 422 -8.29 -1.64 -6.36
N ILE A 423 -8.05 -2.83 -6.92
CA ILE A 423 -8.85 -3.34 -8.04
C ILE A 423 -10.31 -3.56 -7.64
N ASN A 424 -10.58 -3.96 -6.40
CA ASN A 424 -11.95 -4.15 -5.93
C ASN A 424 -12.73 -2.82 -5.99
N SER A 425 -12.12 -1.73 -5.52
CA SER A 425 -12.70 -0.37 -5.57
C SER A 425 -12.95 0.12 -7.00
N ALA A 426 -12.18 -0.35 -7.99
CA ALA A 426 -12.41 -0.05 -9.40
C ALA A 426 -13.58 -0.85 -9.99
N LEU A 427 -13.72 -2.12 -9.58
CA LEU A 427 -14.72 -3.06 -10.10
C LEU A 427 -16.11 -2.89 -9.47
N ASN A 428 -16.19 -2.48 -8.20
CA ASN A 428 -17.45 -2.33 -7.48
C ASN A 428 -18.50 -1.54 -8.28
N PRO A 429 -18.22 -0.32 -8.81
CA PRO A 429 -19.14 0.44 -9.67
C PRO A 429 -19.76 -0.34 -10.83
N ILE A 430 -18.97 -1.21 -11.47
CA ILE A 430 -19.42 -2.05 -12.59
C ILE A 430 -20.49 -3.02 -12.10
N LEU A 431 -20.23 -3.67 -10.98
CA LEU A 431 -21.06 -4.74 -10.45
C LEU A 431 -22.37 -4.24 -9.83
N TYR A 432 -22.39 -3.08 -9.17
CA TYR A 432 -23.58 -2.57 -8.47
C TYR A 432 -24.38 -1.50 -9.25
N THR A 433 -23.82 -0.86 -10.28
CA THR A 433 -24.50 0.21 -11.03
C THR A 433 -24.60 -0.07 -12.54
N PHE A 434 -23.51 -0.45 -13.19
CA PHE A 434 -23.51 -0.59 -14.66
C PHE A 434 -24.16 -1.89 -15.17
N THR A 435 -24.32 -2.90 -14.33
CA THR A 435 -25.08 -4.13 -14.63
C THR A 435 -26.61 -3.93 -14.60
N ILE A 436 -27.11 -2.77 -14.16
CA ILE A 436 -28.56 -2.49 -14.09
C ILE A 436 -29.08 -2.09 -15.49
N PRO A 437 -30.03 -2.85 -16.09
CA PRO A 437 -30.53 -2.57 -17.44
C PRO A 437 -31.12 -1.16 -17.62
N ARG A 438 -31.82 -0.64 -16.60
CA ARG A 438 -32.39 0.72 -16.60
C ARG A 438 -31.29 1.79 -16.68
N TYR A 439 -30.20 1.64 -15.93
CA TYR A 439 -29.11 2.60 -15.93
C TYR A 439 -28.35 2.56 -17.26
N ARG A 440 -28.10 1.36 -17.81
CA ARG A 440 -27.51 1.15 -19.14
C ARG A 440 -28.33 1.83 -20.25
N ALA A 441 -29.65 1.64 -20.27
CA ALA A 441 -30.53 2.21 -21.30
C ALA A 441 -30.53 3.75 -21.32
N HIS A 442 -30.26 4.39 -20.18
CA HIS A 442 -30.24 5.85 -20.06
C HIS A 442 -28.84 6.45 -20.24
N LEU A 443 -27.77 5.76 -19.84
CA LEU A 443 -26.40 6.22 -20.05
C LEU A 443 -26.05 6.35 -21.53
N TYR A 444 -26.61 5.49 -22.39
CA TYR A 444 -26.48 5.62 -23.84
C TYR A 444 -27.29 6.79 -24.43
N ARG A 445 -28.34 7.28 -23.74
CA ARG A 445 -29.15 8.42 -24.22
C ARG A 445 -28.53 9.78 -23.93
N VAL A 446 -27.75 9.92 -22.86
CA VAL A 446 -27.08 11.18 -22.49
C VAL A 446 -26.09 11.68 -23.56
N PRO A 447 -25.16 10.86 -24.09
CA PRO A 447 -24.28 11.31 -25.17
C PRO A 447 -25.05 11.55 -26.48
N ILE A 448 -26.10 10.78 -26.79
CA ILE A 448 -26.94 11.00 -27.98
C ILE A 448 -27.68 12.34 -27.92
N ASN A 449 -28.29 12.68 -26.78
CA ASN A 449 -28.98 13.96 -26.61
C ASN A 449 -28.00 15.14 -26.56
N ALA A 450 -26.78 14.95 -26.04
CA ALA A 450 -25.71 15.96 -26.08
C ALA A 450 -25.22 16.22 -27.53
N ILE A 451 -25.11 15.17 -28.33
CA ILE A 451 -24.77 15.27 -29.76
C ILE A 451 -25.93 15.93 -30.55
N GLU A 452 -27.19 15.53 -30.32
CA GLU A 452 -28.36 16.15 -30.95
C GLU A 452 -28.54 17.61 -30.56
N SER A 453 -28.33 17.96 -29.29
CA SER A 453 -28.39 19.35 -28.83
C SER A 453 -27.23 20.19 -29.38
N GLY A 454 -26.04 19.61 -29.55
CA GLY A 454 -24.91 20.23 -30.25
C GLY A 454 -25.20 20.49 -31.73
N ILE A 455 -25.79 19.51 -32.44
CA ILE A 455 -26.21 19.65 -33.85
C ILE A 455 -27.33 20.70 -34.00
N ASN A 456 -28.29 20.73 -33.08
CA ASN A 456 -29.37 21.71 -33.09
C ASN A 456 -28.91 23.13 -32.71
N ARG A 457 -27.85 23.27 -31.90
CA ARG A 457 -27.19 24.56 -31.63
C ARG A 457 -26.38 25.05 -32.83
N ALA A 458 -25.70 24.16 -33.54
CA ALA A 458 -24.97 24.50 -34.76
C ALA A 458 -25.90 24.99 -35.89
N LYS A 459 -27.14 24.48 -35.96
CA LYS A 459 -28.17 24.95 -36.90
C LYS A 459 -28.82 26.30 -36.53
N ARG A 460 -28.56 26.85 -35.33
CA ARG A 460 -29.23 28.07 -34.83
C ARG A 460 -28.31 29.30 -34.73
N SER A 461 -27.09 29.25 -35.25
CA SER A 461 -26.24 30.45 -35.36
C SER A 461 -26.60 31.23 -36.64
N PRO A 462 -26.88 32.54 -36.58
CA PRO A 462 -27.31 33.32 -37.73
C PRO A 462 -26.11 33.76 -38.57
N HIS A 463 -26.11 33.42 -39.87
CA HIS A 463 -25.28 34.13 -40.84
C HIS A 463 -26.09 35.27 -41.46
N GLY A 464 -25.45 36.44 -41.47
CA GLY A 464 -26.00 37.71 -41.92
C GLY A 464 -26.34 37.76 -43.40
N SER A 465 -27.21 38.71 -43.68
CA SER A 465 -27.75 39.19 -44.95
C SER A 465 -26.72 39.56 -46.02
N ALA A 466 -27.01 39.19 -47.28
CA ALA A 466 -27.06 40.12 -48.43
C ALA A 466 -27.69 39.46 -49.67
N ASP A 467 -28.87 39.98 -50.01
CA ASP A 467 -29.39 40.40 -51.33
C ASP A 467 -29.58 39.50 -52.56
N THR A 468 -30.88 39.49 -52.94
CA THR A 468 -31.47 39.63 -54.29
C THR A 468 -31.50 38.44 -55.26
N GLY A 469 -32.71 38.15 -55.75
CA GLY A 469 -32.95 37.34 -56.94
C GLY A 469 -34.27 36.60 -56.94
N SER A 470 -35.37 37.31 -57.19
CA SER A 470 -36.68 36.72 -57.48
C SER A 470 -36.64 35.83 -58.72
N MET A 471 -37.05 34.56 -58.60
CA MET A 471 -37.64 33.83 -59.73
C MET A 471 -38.58 32.73 -59.23
N GLN A 472 -39.87 32.90 -59.54
CA GLN A 472 -40.88 31.86 -59.45
C GLN A 472 -40.52 30.70 -60.39
N LEU A 473 -40.71 29.46 -59.94
CA LEU A 473 -41.00 28.33 -60.82
C LEU A 473 -41.77 27.23 -60.08
N THR A 474 -42.67 26.64 -60.84
CA THR A 474 -43.86 25.87 -60.50
C THR A 474 -43.60 24.38 -60.22
N HIS A 475 -44.51 23.78 -59.45
CA HIS A 475 -44.93 22.36 -59.43
C HIS A 475 -43.93 21.23 -59.74
N ARG A 476 -43.81 20.25 -58.82
CA ARG A 476 -44.23 18.85 -59.06
C ARG A 476 -44.18 17.95 -57.82
N ASN A 477 -45.24 17.15 -57.71
CA ASN A 477 -45.46 16.06 -56.75
C ASN A 477 -44.47 14.89 -56.94
N GLY A 478 -44.11 14.20 -55.85
CA GLY A 478 -43.45 12.88 -55.86
C GLY A 478 -43.19 12.36 -54.43
N PRO A 479 -43.25 11.04 -54.17
CA PRO A 479 -44.13 10.50 -53.14
C PRO A 479 -43.47 10.11 -51.80
N SER A 480 -44.33 10.03 -50.78
CA SER A 480 -44.04 9.60 -49.41
C SER A 480 -43.90 8.07 -49.29
N ILE A 481 -42.79 7.60 -48.73
CA ILE A 481 -42.57 6.19 -48.40
C ILE A 481 -42.97 5.96 -46.94
N LYS A 482 -44.07 5.23 -46.72
CA LYS A 482 -44.44 4.60 -45.45
C LYS A 482 -43.84 3.19 -45.40
N ILE A 483 -43.04 2.89 -44.39
CA ILE A 483 -42.64 1.52 -44.07
C ILE A 483 -43.41 1.09 -42.80
N VAL A 484 -44.18 0.02 -42.98
CA VAL A 484 -45.05 -0.65 -42.01
C VAL A 484 -44.19 -1.61 -41.17
N THR A 485 -44.31 -1.55 -39.86
CA THR A 485 -43.76 -2.54 -38.92
C THR A 485 -44.75 -3.68 -38.75
N ASN A 486 -44.36 -4.90 -39.16
CA ASN A 486 -45.06 -6.12 -38.77
C ASN A 486 -44.36 -6.76 -37.56
N ASN A 487 -45.14 -6.99 -36.51
CA ASN A 487 -44.82 -7.84 -35.37
C ASN A 487 -44.91 -9.31 -35.79
N PHE A 488 -43.95 -10.12 -35.36
CA PHE A 488 -44.17 -11.47 -34.83
C PHE A 488 -43.12 -11.76 -33.77
#